data_AF-A0A519QB26-F1
#
_entry.id   AF-A0A519QB26-F1
#
_cell.length_a   1.000
_cell.length_b   1.000
_cell.length_c   1.000
_cell.angle_alpha   90.00
_cell.angle_beta   90.00
_cell.angle_gamma   90.00
#
_symmetry.space_group_name_H-M   'P 1'
#
loop_
_entity.id
_entity.type
_entity.pdbx_description
1 polymer ?
#
loop_
_entity_poly.entity_id
_entity_poly.type
_entity_poly.pdbx_seq_one_letter_code
_entity_poly.pdbx_strand_id
1 'polypeptide(L)'
;MHRLLTFRRLSILFLGLFALAIGGVLLLQQFYIAPGERCEASGKWWDPDSQTCAQPISIAEITGRPIGQSREEASNDFNRELIAIEDRLAAEKRAQDAATQAERDRVNALRPGL
;
A
#
# COMPACT_ATOMS: atom_id res chain seq x y z
N MET A 1 -34.17 -55.48 22.69
CA MET A 1 -32.76 -55.95 22.83
C MET A 1 -31.89 -55.15 21.86
N HIS A 2 -30.96 -54.34 22.37
CA HIS A 2 -30.18 -53.41 21.53
C HIS A 2 -29.15 -54.17 20.68
N ARG A 3 -29.50 -54.44 19.42
CA ARG A 3 -28.67 -55.13 18.42
C ARG A 3 -27.29 -54.48 18.18
N LEU A 4 -27.06 -53.26 18.65
CA LEU A 4 -25.85 -52.48 18.45
C LEU A 4 -24.78 -52.67 19.55
N LEU A 5 -25.15 -53.23 20.71
CA LEU A 5 -24.27 -53.36 21.88
C LEU A 5 -23.45 -54.66 21.93
N THR A 6 -23.33 -55.41 20.83
CA THR A 6 -22.37 -56.52 20.77
C THR A 6 -20.96 -55.95 20.56
N PHE A 7 -19.97 -56.48 21.29
CA PHE A 7 -18.58 -55.99 21.30
C PHE A 7 -18.04 -55.72 19.88
N ARG A 8 -18.23 -56.68 18.96
CA ARG A 8 -17.82 -56.55 17.55
C ARG A 8 -18.44 -55.34 16.84
N ARG A 9 -19.74 -55.09 17.02
CA ARG A 9 -20.43 -53.97 16.33
C ARG A 9 -20.04 -52.63 16.95
N LEU A 10 -19.91 -52.60 18.27
CA LEU A 10 -19.47 -51.41 18.99
C LEU A 10 -18.04 -51.00 18.59
N SER A 11 -17.11 -51.96 18.47
CA SER A 11 -15.75 -51.69 18.00
C SER A 11 -15.72 -51.13 16.58
N ILE A 12 -16.54 -51.65 15.66
CA ILE A 12 -16.63 -51.14 14.28
C ILE A 12 -17.17 -49.70 14.27
N LEU A 13 -18.21 -49.42 15.06
CA LEU A 13 -18.76 -48.06 15.16
C LEU A 13 -17.73 -47.09 15.72
N PHE A 14 -16.99 -47.48 16.76
CA PHE A 14 -15.96 -46.64 17.35
C PHE A 14 -14.79 -46.39 16.39
N LEU A 15 -14.33 -47.43 15.69
CA LEU A 15 -13.29 -47.31 14.68
C LEU A 15 -13.74 -46.41 13.51
N GLY A 16 -14.99 -46.55 13.06
CA GLY A 16 -15.56 -45.71 12.02
C GLY A 16 -15.63 -44.24 12.43
N LEU A 17 -16.09 -43.96 13.66
CA LEU A 17 -16.12 -42.61 14.20
C LEU A 17 -14.71 -42.02 14.34
N PHE A 18 -13.76 -42.82 14.84
CA PHE A 18 -12.36 -42.42 14.97
C PHE A 18 -11.73 -42.08 13.61
N ALA A 19 -11.93 -42.94 12.61
CA ALA A 19 -11.46 -42.69 11.25
C ALA A 19 -12.08 -41.43 10.63
N LEU A 20 -13.37 -41.19 10.86
CA LEU A 20 -14.04 -39.96 10.43
C LEU A 20 -13.45 -38.72 11.12
N ALA A 21 -13.19 -38.79 12.42
CA ALA A 21 -12.58 -37.69 13.17
C ALA A 21 -11.19 -37.36 12.65
N ILE A 22 -10.33 -38.37 12.47
CA ILE A 22 -8.99 -38.18 11.88
C ILE A 22 -9.09 -37.64 10.46
N GLY A 23 -9.96 -38.21 9.64
CA GLY A 23 -10.19 -37.74 8.27
C GLY A 23 -10.58 -36.26 8.24
N GLY A 24 -11.48 -35.85 9.14
CA GLY A 24 -11.87 -34.45 9.30
C GLY A 24 -10.70 -33.53 9.65
N VAL A 25 -9.85 -33.93 10.60
CA VAL A 25 -8.65 -33.16 10.99
C VAL A 25 -7.67 -33.05 9.82
N LEU A 26 -7.42 -34.13 9.09
CA LEU A 26 -6.50 -34.12 7.95
C LEU A 26 -7.01 -33.22 6.81
N LEU A 27 -8.32 -33.24 6.55
CA LEU A 27 -8.93 -32.34 5.57
C LEU A 27 -8.79 -30.89 6.02
N LEU A 28 -9.07 -30.58 7.29
CA LEU A 28 -8.89 -29.23 7.83
C LEU A 28 -7.44 -28.76 7.67
N GLN A 29 -6.47 -29.59 8.04
CA GLN A 29 -5.05 -29.27 7.89
C GLN A 29 -4.70 -28.96 6.44
N GLN A 30 -5.11 -29.81 5.49
CA GLN A 30 -4.67 -29.68 4.11
C GLN A 30 -5.35 -28.51 3.36
N PHE A 31 -6.61 -28.23 3.67
CA PHE A 31 -7.39 -27.22 2.95
C PHE A 31 -7.37 -25.84 3.61
N TYR A 32 -7.15 -25.74 4.93
CA TYR A 32 -7.20 -24.46 5.62
C TYR A 32 -5.86 -24.02 6.23
N ILE A 33 -5.05 -24.95 6.74
CA ILE A 33 -3.81 -24.60 7.47
C ILE A 33 -2.58 -24.63 6.55
N ALA A 34 -2.37 -25.74 5.86
CA ALA A 34 -1.21 -25.96 5.00
C ALA A 34 -1.06 -24.95 3.84
N PRO A 35 -2.13 -24.38 3.23
CA PRO A 35 -1.98 -23.32 2.24
C PRO A 35 -1.26 -22.08 2.79
N GLY A 36 -1.57 -21.68 4.04
CA GLY A 36 -0.92 -20.56 4.70
C GLY A 36 0.55 -20.85 4.99
N GLU A 37 0.86 -22.02 5.55
CA GLU A 37 2.25 -22.44 5.80
C GLU A 37 3.09 -22.46 4.52
N ARG A 38 2.54 -22.97 3.40
CA ARG A 38 3.22 -22.97 2.09
C ARG A 38 3.42 -21.56 1.54
N CYS A 39 2.46 -20.68 1.76
CA CYS A 39 2.55 -19.28 1.35
C CYS A 39 3.67 -18.56 2.11
N GLU A 40 3.66 -18.64 3.43
CA GLU A 40 4.65 -18.00 4.30
C GLU A 40 6.05 -18.59 4.10
N ALA A 41 6.17 -19.90 3.89
CA ALA A 41 7.44 -20.54 3.52
C ALA A 41 8.04 -20.01 2.21
N SER A 42 7.20 -19.46 1.32
CA SER A 42 7.64 -18.79 0.08
C SER A 42 7.98 -17.30 0.25
N GLY A 43 7.98 -16.79 1.48
CA GLY A 43 8.21 -15.38 1.79
C GLY A 43 7.04 -14.46 1.43
N LYS A 44 5.87 -15.03 1.16
CA LYS A 44 4.62 -14.31 0.89
C LYS A 44 3.83 -14.10 2.17
N TRP A 45 2.84 -13.23 2.12
CA TRP A 45 1.90 -13.04 3.21
C TRP A 45 0.61 -13.81 2.92
N TRP A 46 0.21 -14.68 3.85
CA TRP A 46 -1.08 -15.34 3.85
C TRP A 46 -2.18 -14.46 4.47
N ASP A 47 -3.26 -14.23 3.74
CA ASP A 47 -4.48 -13.61 4.25
C ASP A 47 -5.50 -14.72 4.61
N PRO A 48 -5.80 -14.93 5.90
CA PRO A 48 -6.73 -15.97 6.34
C PRO A 48 -8.20 -15.68 5.99
N ASP A 49 -8.59 -14.41 5.83
CA ASP A 49 -9.97 -14.03 5.57
C ASP A 49 -10.36 -14.33 4.12
N SER A 50 -9.47 -13.98 3.19
CA SER A 50 -9.67 -14.24 1.76
C SER A 50 -9.07 -15.57 1.28
N GLN A 51 -8.31 -16.26 2.14
CA GLN A 51 -7.52 -17.46 1.80
C GLN A 51 -6.58 -17.21 0.61
N THR A 52 -5.95 -16.04 0.58
CA THR A 52 -5.14 -15.61 -0.55
C THR A 52 -3.68 -15.46 -0.14
N CYS A 53 -2.79 -15.90 -1.03
CA CYS A 53 -1.35 -15.74 -0.85
C CYS A 53 -0.86 -14.51 -1.62
N ALA A 54 -0.55 -13.43 -0.89
CA ALA A 54 -0.18 -12.14 -1.45
C ALA A 54 1.34 -11.88 -1.38
N GLN A 55 1.85 -11.10 -2.32
CA GLN A 55 3.25 -10.65 -2.34
C GLN A 55 3.35 -9.26 -1.69
N PRO A 56 4.10 -9.09 -0.59
CA PRO A 56 4.30 -7.78 0.01
C PRO A 56 5.18 -6.93 -0.89
N ILE A 57 4.62 -5.84 -1.42
CA ILE A 57 5.36 -4.85 -2.21
C ILE A 57 5.79 -3.70 -1.30
N SER A 58 7.04 -3.26 -1.42
CA SER A 58 7.51 -2.14 -0.61
C SER A 58 6.97 -0.81 -1.18
N ILE A 59 6.55 0.09 -0.29
CA ILE A 59 6.11 1.44 -0.73
C ILE A 59 7.24 2.18 -1.43
N ALA A 60 8.49 1.96 -1.02
CA ALA A 60 9.68 2.51 -1.66
C ALA A 60 9.81 2.10 -3.13
N GLU A 61 9.50 0.83 -3.45
CA GLU A 61 9.56 0.30 -4.81
C GLU A 61 8.44 0.85 -5.70
N ILE A 62 7.24 1.06 -5.15
CA ILE A 62 6.13 1.69 -5.88
C ILE A 62 6.38 3.18 -6.12
N THR A 63 6.88 3.88 -5.10
CA THR A 63 7.02 5.34 -5.11
C THR A 63 8.37 5.81 -5.66
N GLY A 64 9.31 4.89 -5.90
CA GLY A 64 10.70 5.21 -6.27
C GLY A 64 11.48 5.93 -5.15
N ARG A 65 10.93 5.98 -3.94
CA ARG A 65 11.48 6.75 -2.82
C ARG A 65 12.55 5.95 -2.09
N PRO A 66 13.72 6.54 -1.77
CA PRO A 66 14.75 5.86 -0.98
C PRO A 66 14.21 5.40 0.38
N ILE A 67 14.53 4.16 0.76
CA ILE A 67 14.19 3.62 2.07
C ILE A 67 14.94 4.43 3.14
N GLY A 68 14.22 4.94 4.14
CA GLY A 68 14.80 5.70 5.26
C GLY A 68 14.83 7.22 5.08
N GLN A 69 14.51 7.74 3.89
CA GLN A 69 14.31 9.18 3.72
C GLN A 69 13.06 9.64 4.49
N SER A 70 13.02 10.87 5.00
CA SER A 70 11.81 11.48 5.58
C SER A 70 10.92 12.12 4.51
N ARG A 71 9.59 12.21 4.75
CA ARG A 71 8.64 12.67 3.69
C ARG A 71 9.00 14.08 3.23
N GLU A 72 9.46 14.87 4.19
CA GLU A 72 9.92 16.24 4.00
C GLU A 72 11.18 16.30 3.13
N GLU A 73 12.21 15.49 3.42
CA GLU A 73 13.42 15.40 2.59
C GLU A 73 13.09 15.07 1.13
N ALA A 74 12.23 14.08 0.89
CA ALA A 74 11.82 13.70 -0.46
C ALA A 74 11.07 14.83 -1.19
N SER A 75 10.21 15.56 -0.48
CA SER A 75 9.47 16.69 -1.04
C SER A 75 10.39 17.86 -1.37
N ASN A 76 11.38 18.15 -0.53
CA ASN A 76 12.34 19.23 -0.75
C ASN A 76 13.24 18.93 -1.95
N ASP A 77 13.64 17.67 -2.12
CA ASP A 77 14.47 17.26 -3.25
C ASP A 77 13.72 17.37 -4.57
N PHE A 78 12.48 16.89 -4.61
CA PHE A 78 11.60 16.97 -5.79
C PHE A 78 11.25 18.42 -6.17
N ASN A 79 10.99 19.28 -5.18
CA ASN A 79 10.56 20.66 -5.42
C ASN A 79 11.71 21.64 -5.70
N ARG A 80 12.97 21.19 -5.65
CA ARG A 80 14.15 22.06 -5.76
C ARG A 80 14.18 22.84 -7.08
N GLU A 81 13.85 22.19 -8.19
CA GLU A 81 13.76 22.83 -9.50
C GLU A 81 12.61 23.83 -9.58
N LEU A 82 11.47 23.51 -8.96
CA LEU A 82 10.30 24.37 -8.95
C LEU A 82 10.57 25.68 -8.20
N ILE A 83 11.21 25.60 -7.02
CA ILE A 83 11.61 26.78 -6.25
C ILE A 83 12.55 27.68 -7.09
N ALA A 84 13.51 27.09 -7.81
CA ALA A 84 14.41 27.85 -8.67
C ALA A 84 13.69 28.56 -9.83
N ILE A 85 12.61 27.96 -10.35
CA ILE A 85 11.76 28.58 -11.38
C ILE A 85 10.93 29.72 -10.78
N GLU A 86 10.33 29.50 -9.61
CA GLU A 86 9.55 30.53 -8.90
C GLU A 86 10.40 31.77 -8.59
N ASP A 87 11.65 31.57 -8.15
CA ASP A 87 12.60 32.66 -7.89
C ASP A 87 12.90 33.48 -9.15
N ARG A 88 13.09 32.81 -10.30
CA ARG A 88 13.31 33.47 -11.60
C ARG A 88 12.08 34.26 -12.04
N LEU A 89 10.90 33.65 -11.98
CA LEU A 89 9.63 34.30 -12.32
C LEU A 89 9.37 35.52 -11.42
N ALA A 90 9.68 35.42 -10.13
CA ALA A 90 9.55 36.54 -9.20
C ALA A 90 10.53 37.68 -9.52
N ALA A 91 11.73 37.40 -10.01
CA ALA A 91 12.67 38.41 -10.47
C ALA A 91 12.19 39.10 -11.76
N GLU A 92 11.74 38.32 -12.75
CA GLU A 92 11.18 38.85 -14.01
C GLU A 92 9.96 39.71 -13.76
N LYS A 93 9.04 39.25 -12.89
CA LYS A 93 7.84 39.98 -12.53
C LYS A 93 8.17 41.33 -11.89
N ARG A 94 9.13 41.37 -10.97
CA ARG A 94 9.62 42.63 -10.38
C ARG A 94 10.19 43.59 -11.42
N ALA A 95 10.94 43.08 -12.41
CA ALA A 95 11.48 43.91 -13.49
C ALA A 95 10.37 44.47 -14.40
N GLN A 96 9.38 43.65 -14.75
CA GLN A 96 8.23 44.07 -15.54
C GLN A 96 7.35 45.10 -14.81
N ASP A 97 7.11 44.88 -13.51
CA ASP A 97 6.33 45.80 -12.68
C ASP A 97 7.02 47.17 -12.58
N ALA A 98 8.35 47.19 -12.40
CA ALA A 98 9.13 48.43 -12.41
C ALA A 98 9.09 49.15 -13.78
N ALA A 99 9.20 48.42 -14.89
CA ALA A 99 9.09 48.99 -16.23
C ALA A 99 7.68 49.56 -16.51
N THR A 100 6.64 48.84 -16.07
CA THR A 100 5.25 49.26 -16.18
C THR A 100 5.00 50.53 -15.38
N GLN A 101 5.55 50.61 -14.16
CA GLN A 101 5.42 51.80 -13.32
C GLN A 101 6.12 53.00 -13.97
N ALA A 102 7.34 52.83 -14.47
CA ALA A 102 8.06 53.88 -15.18
C ALA A 102 7.29 54.40 -16.41
N GLU A 103 6.64 53.50 -17.17
CA GLU A 103 5.83 53.90 -18.32
C GLU A 103 4.54 54.63 -17.90
N ARG A 104 3.88 54.19 -16.81
CA ARG A 104 2.73 54.90 -16.24
C ARG A 104 3.11 56.32 -15.82
N ASP A 105 4.24 56.48 -15.15
CA ASP A 105 4.74 57.79 -14.71
C ASP A 105 5.06 58.69 -15.92
N ARG A 106 5.66 58.11 -16.98
CA ARG A 106 5.92 58.81 -18.25
C ARG A 106 4.64 59.29 -18.93
N VAL A 107 3.63 58.43 -19.06
CA VAL A 107 2.35 58.76 -19.70
C VAL A 107 1.60 59.83 -18.89
N ASN A 108 1.60 59.73 -17.56
CA ASN A 108 0.99 60.73 -16.68
C ASN A 108 1.68 62.10 -16.83
N ALA A 109 3.02 62.15 -16.93
CA ALA A 109 3.76 63.38 -17.16
C ALA A 109 3.42 64.03 -18.52
N LEU A 110 3.07 63.23 -19.54
CA LEU A 110 2.69 63.69 -20.88
C LEU A 110 1.21 64.12 -21.00
N ARG A 111 0.34 63.74 -20.04
CA ARG A 111 -1.06 64.19 -19.93
C ARG A 111 -1.30 64.95 -18.61
N PRO A 112 -0.73 66.15 -18.42
CA PRO A 112 -1.07 66.98 -17.28
C PRO A 112 -2.50 67.52 -17.46
N GLY A 113 -3.49 66.88 -16.82
CA GLY A 113 -4.83 67.48 -16.65
C GLY A 113 -6.02 66.76 -17.32
N LEU A 114 -6.10 65.44 -17.25
CA LEU A 114 -7.39 64.73 -17.23
C LEU A 114 -7.63 64.13 -15.85
#